data_AF-A0A8J7NCF0-F1
#
_entry.id   AF-A0A8J7NCF0-F1
#
_cell.length_a   1.000
_cell.length_b   1.000
_cell.length_c   1.000
_cell.angle_alpha   90.00
_cell.angle_beta   90.00
_cell.angle_gamma   90.00
#
_symmetry.space_group_name_H-M   'P 1'
#
loop_
_entity.id
_entity.type
_entity.pdbx_description
1 polymer ?
#
loop_
_entity_poly.entity_id
_entity_poly.type
_entity_poly.pdbx_seq_one_letter_code
_entity_poly.pdbx_strand_id
1 'polypeptide(L)'
;NKKFSEEFNTKMIELSNELELLSSTKLFNLPKNNITLCLLMTNFCFTVLPFSNFYKTKYLMFGNEQSCNDSYHNKDGFRCFPVFDQSSDWTVQLDNVSQIMTNGLVNTCSIVEPIHEIAIMKILHSRYSDMGKYQMSCFTENENAKRNHWCQSCSKCARMFIFMKALNIDPRQFGYDHDLLAKENRDLYSLFGVRDHNGSIIGYDRSGTGRDEQLLSFYMAYKNGVRGDLMEVFKEMFLQEAIEREDELYRRFFSVYEPKTIPSKIKSDILSILNEELGNEKPLRVSEQLKLPIKD
;
A
#
# COMPACT_ATOMS: atom_id res chain seq x y z
N ASN A 1 -0.34 -14.65 -11.79
CA ASN A 1 -0.88 -15.80 -11.03
C ASN A 1 -0.30 -17.14 -11.47
N LYS A 2 -0.65 -17.74 -12.61
CA LYS A 2 -0.08 -19.04 -13.04
C LYS A 2 1.46 -19.05 -13.12
N LYS A 3 2.07 -18.04 -13.76
CA LYS A 3 3.53 -17.89 -13.84
C LYS A 3 4.21 -17.84 -12.46
N PHE A 4 3.63 -17.09 -11.52
CA PHE A 4 4.12 -17.02 -10.14
C PHE A 4 4.07 -18.41 -9.45
N SER A 5 2.97 -19.15 -9.66
CA SER A 5 2.80 -20.50 -9.10
C SER A 5 3.83 -21.48 -9.64
N GLU A 6 4.09 -21.45 -10.94
CA GLU A 6 5.11 -22.29 -11.59
C GLU A 6 6.52 -21.94 -11.12
N GLU A 7 6.86 -20.65 -11.06
CA GLU A 7 8.20 -20.18 -10.69
C GLU A 7 8.56 -20.48 -9.23
N PHE A 8 7.63 -20.22 -8.31
CA PHE A 8 7.88 -20.40 -6.87
C PHE A 8 7.40 -21.74 -6.32
N ASN A 9 6.98 -22.67 -7.19
CA ASN A 9 6.43 -23.96 -6.82
C ASN A 9 5.32 -23.83 -5.74
N THR A 10 4.43 -22.85 -5.92
CA THR A 10 3.33 -22.59 -4.99
C THR A 10 2.04 -23.20 -5.52
N LYS A 11 1.27 -23.85 -4.65
CA LYS A 11 -0.04 -24.38 -5.02
C LYS A 11 -1.05 -23.24 -5.11
N MET A 12 -1.57 -23.00 -6.32
CA MET A 12 -2.63 -22.03 -6.55
C MET A 12 -3.99 -22.72 -6.56
N ILE A 13 -4.94 -22.15 -5.82
CA ILE A 13 -6.34 -22.56 -5.82
C ILE A 13 -7.15 -21.34 -6.19
N GLU A 14 -7.92 -21.45 -7.28
CA GLU A 14 -8.82 -20.39 -7.74
C GLU A 14 -10.21 -20.64 -7.18
N LEU A 15 -10.79 -19.61 -6.56
CA LEU A 15 -12.14 -19.64 -6.00
C LEU A 15 -12.95 -18.54 -6.68
N SER A 16 -14.05 -18.93 -7.31
CA SER A 16 -15.03 -17.96 -7.82
C SER A 16 -15.88 -17.45 -6.65
N ASN A 17 -15.80 -16.15 -6.37
CA ASN A 17 -16.59 -15.51 -5.31
C ASN A 17 -17.81 -14.80 -5.89
N GLU A 18 -18.86 -15.56 -6.17
CA GLU A 18 -20.11 -14.99 -6.68
C GLU A 18 -20.86 -14.14 -5.65
N LEU A 19 -20.52 -14.24 -4.35
CA LEU A 19 -21.12 -13.38 -3.32
C LEU A 19 -20.81 -11.91 -3.54
N GLU A 20 -19.70 -11.59 -4.23
CA GLU A 20 -19.39 -10.22 -4.61
C GLU A 20 -20.43 -9.64 -5.59
N LEU A 21 -21.17 -10.47 -6.33
CA LEU A 21 -22.28 -10.00 -7.16
C LEU A 21 -23.38 -9.33 -6.32
N LEU A 22 -23.54 -9.70 -5.05
CA LEU A 22 -24.44 -9.02 -4.12
C LEU A 22 -24.05 -7.55 -3.87
N SER A 23 -22.78 -7.21 -4.12
CA SER A 23 -22.28 -5.84 -4.05
C SER A 23 -22.59 -4.99 -5.29
N SER A 24 -23.02 -5.63 -6.39
CA SER A 24 -23.20 -4.99 -7.69
C SER A 24 -24.46 -4.16 -7.75
N THR A 25 -24.31 -2.85 -7.52
CA THR A 25 -25.39 -1.88 -7.73
C THR A 25 -25.94 -1.91 -9.16
N LYS A 26 -25.10 -2.22 -10.15
CA LYS A 26 -25.51 -2.39 -11.55
C LYS A 26 -26.44 -3.61 -11.73
N LEU A 27 -26.12 -4.74 -11.10
CA LEU A 27 -26.91 -5.97 -11.21
C LEU A 27 -28.32 -5.77 -10.64
N PHE A 28 -28.45 -5.04 -9.54
CA PHE A 28 -29.73 -4.79 -8.87
C PHE A 28 -30.43 -3.49 -9.31
N ASN A 29 -29.88 -2.78 -10.30
CA ASN A 29 -30.38 -1.48 -10.74
C ASN A 29 -30.55 -0.47 -9.57
N LEU A 30 -29.60 -0.48 -8.63
CA LEU A 30 -29.56 0.39 -7.47
C LEU A 30 -28.65 1.61 -7.73
N PRO A 31 -28.88 2.74 -7.05
CA PRO A 31 -27.94 3.85 -7.04
C PRO A 31 -26.55 3.41 -6.57
N LYS A 32 -25.51 3.95 -7.19
CA LYS A 32 -24.12 3.66 -6.82
C LYS A 32 -23.92 4.00 -5.34
N ASN A 33 -23.53 2.99 -4.57
CA ASN A 33 -23.23 3.12 -3.16
C ASN A 33 -22.07 2.18 -2.82
N ASN A 34 -21.41 2.42 -1.70
CA ASN A 34 -20.25 1.66 -1.26
C ASN A 34 -20.54 0.81 -0.01
N ILE A 35 -21.82 0.64 0.36
CA ILE A 35 -22.21 -0.07 1.60
C ILE A 35 -21.68 -1.50 1.59
N THR A 36 -21.72 -2.12 0.41
CA THR A 36 -21.28 -3.50 0.19
C THR A 36 -19.76 -3.66 0.18
N LEU A 37 -19.00 -2.57 0.01
CA LEU A 37 -17.54 -2.57 0.08
C LEU A 37 -17.00 -2.49 1.52
N CYS A 38 -17.85 -2.16 2.51
CA CYS A 38 -17.44 -1.98 3.90
C CYS A 38 -17.06 -3.29 4.63
N LEU A 39 -17.33 -4.45 4.04
CA LEU A 39 -17.12 -5.77 4.65
C LEU A 39 -16.38 -6.74 3.70
N LEU A 40 -15.57 -6.21 2.79
CA LEU A 40 -14.91 -7.02 1.76
C LEU A 40 -13.98 -8.06 2.40
N MET A 41 -13.16 -7.66 3.38
CA MET A 41 -12.24 -8.59 4.07
C MET A 41 -12.98 -9.61 4.92
N THR A 42 -14.05 -9.18 5.58
CA THR A 42 -14.93 -10.05 6.37
C THR A 42 -15.54 -11.14 5.49
N ASN A 43 -16.15 -10.76 4.36
CA ASN A 43 -16.75 -11.69 3.41
C ASN A 43 -15.71 -12.67 2.85
N PHE A 44 -14.53 -12.16 2.49
CA PHE A 44 -13.45 -13.00 2.01
C PHE A 44 -13.01 -14.01 3.07
N CYS A 45 -12.80 -13.58 4.31
CA CYS A 45 -12.44 -14.44 5.44
C CYS A 45 -13.40 -15.62 5.57
N PHE A 46 -14.71 -15.35 5.70
CA PHE A 46 -15.71 -16.40 5.83
C PHE A 46 -15.77 -17.33 4.62
N THR A 47 -15.59 -16.79 3.41
CA THR A 47 -15.61 -17.57 2.18
C THR A 47 -14.47 -18.58 2.12
N VAL A 48 -13.28 -18.21 2.61
CA VAL A 48 -12.09 -19.09 2.54
C VAL A 48 -11.96 -20.05 3.72
N LEU A 49 -12.62 -19.81 4.86
CA LEU A 49 -12.51 -20.65 6.06
C LEU A 49 -12.79 -22.15 5.82
N PRO A 50 -13.85 -22.56 5.08
CA PRO A 50 -14.08 -23.97 4.78
C PRO A 50 -12.90 -24.61 4.03
N PHE A 51 -12.29 -23.88 3.09
CA PHE A 51 -11.11 -24.32 2.36
C PHE A 51 -9.90 -24.43 3.26
N SER A 52 -9.65 -23.42 4.11
CA SER A 52 -8.58 -23.44 5.10
C SER A 52 -8.69 -24.66 6.02
N ASN A 53 -9.91 -24.99 6.48
CA ASN A 53 -10.14 -26.18 7.30
C ASN A 53 -9.96 -27.50 6.52
N PHE A 54 -10.37 -27.56 5.25
CA PHE A 54 -10.17 -28.73 4.39
C PHE A 54 -8.69 -28.99 4.13
N TYR A 55 -7.92 -27.95 3.79
CA TYR A 55 -6.49 -28.03 3.51
C TYR A 55 -5.61 -28.00 4.76
N LYS A 56 -6.20 -27.89 5.95
CA LYS A 56 -5.48 -27.81 7.23
C LYS A 56 -4.45 -26.69 7.27
N THR A 57 -4.79 -25.54 6.69
CA THR A 57 -3.94 -24.35 6.76
C THR A 57 -3.97 -23.78 8.19
N LYS A 58 -2.81 -23.32 8.67
CA LYS A 58 -2.69 -22.72 10.01
C LYS A 58 -2.94 -21.21 10.00
N TYR A 59 -2.69 -20.57 8.87
CA TYR A 59 -2.71 -19.12 8.76
C TYR A 59 -3.55 -18.69 7.57
N LEU A 60 -4.41 -17.71 7.79
CA LEU A 60 -5.03 -16.89 6.76
C LEU A 60 -4.38 -15.50 6.85
N MET A 61 -3.55 -15.16 5.87
CA MET A 61 -2.77 -13.92 5.89
C MET A 61 -3.42 -12.86 5.00
N PHE A 62 -3.69 -11.69 5.58
CA PHE A 62 -4.04 -10.48 4.86
C PHE A 62 -2.82 -9.59 4.62
N GLY A 63 -2.93 -8.72 3.63
CA GLY A 63 -1.94 -7.69 3.31
C GLY A 63 -2.28 -6.34 3.95
N ASN A 64 -2.87 -6.34 5.14
CA ASN A 64 -3.32 -5.11 5.81
C ASN A 64 -2.13 -4.42 6.47
N GLU A 65 -1.67 -3.31 5.89
CA GLU A 65 -0.50 -2.57 6.38
C GLU A 65 -0.82 -1.58 7.52
N GLN A 66 0.21 -0.95 8.09
CA GLN A 66 0.07 -0.03 9.24
C GLN A 66 -0.95 1.10 9.00
N SER A 67 -1.02 1.62 7.77
CA SER A 67 -1.93 2.71 7.41
C SER A 67 -3.40 2.33 7.40
N CYS A 68 -3.74 1.04 7.41
CA CYS A 68 -5.13 0.60 7.58
C CYS A 68 -5.70 0.97 8.98
N ASN A 69 -4.84 1.35 9.93
CA ASN A 69 -5.24 1.87 11.24
C ASN A 69 -5.51 3.37 11.26
N ASP A 70 -5.22 4.09 10.16
CA ASP A 70 -5.36 5.53 10.13
C ASP A 70 -6.82 5.98 10.10
N SER A 71 -7.05 7.15 10.68
CA SER A 71 -8.38 7.75 10.78
C SER A 71 -8.33 9.24 10.51
N TYR A 72 -9.45 9.81 10.11
CA TYR A 72 -9.65 11.23 9.93
C TYR A 72 -10.91 11.69 10.66
N HIS A 73 -11.05 12.99 10.92
CA HIS A 73 -12.31 13.55 11.39
C HIS A 73 -13.07 14.10 10.19
N ASN A 74 -14.34 13.73 10.04
CA ASN A 74 -15.19 14.31 9.00
C ASN A 74 -15.59 15.75 9.37
N LYS A 75 -16.28 16.43 8.46
CA LYS A 75 -16.74 17.82 8.65
C LYS A 75 -17.64 18.03 9.88
N ASP A 76 -18.28 16.96 10.35
CA ASP A 76 -19.19 16.97 11.50
C ASP A 76 -18.46 16.56 12.80
N GLY A 77 -17.13 16.38 12.75
CA GLY A 77 -16.29 16.04 13.89
C GLY A 77 -16.26 14.56 14.27
N PHE A 78 -16.88 13.67 13.48
CA PHE A 78 -16.82 12.23 13.74
C PHE A 78 -15.51 11.64 13.25
N ARG A 79 -14.88 10.80 14.09
CA ARG A 79 -13.76 9.97 13.70
C ARG A 79 -14.22 8.91 12.70
N CYS A 80 -13.59 8.88 11.54
CA CYS A 80 -13.87 7.97 10.45
C CYS A 80 -12.60 7.23 10.05
N PHE A 81 -12.77 5.99 9.61
CA PHE A 81 -11.69 5.15 9.09
C PHE A 81 -11.90 4.95 7.60
N PRO A 82 -10.87 5.14 6.75
CA PRO A 82 -11.03 4.90 5.33
C PRO A 82 -11.28 3.42 4.98
N VAL A 83 -10.69 2.50 5.76
CA VAL A 83 -10.71 1.04 5.55
C VAL A 83 -10.78 0.27 6.88
N PHE A 84 -11.84 0.51 7.67
CA PHE A 84 -11.93 -0.10 9.01
C PHE A 84 -11.87 -1.64 8.99
N ASP A 85 -12.43 -2.28 7.95
CA ASP A 85 -12.41 -3.75 7.79
C ASP A 85 -11.02 -4.33 7.49
N GLN A 86 -10.03 -3.46 7.27
CA GLN A 86 -8.62 -3.83 7.12
C GLN A 86 -7.77 -3.40 8.34
N SER A 87 -8.35 -2.72 9.34
CA SER A 87 -7.61 -2.30 10.53
C SER A 87 -7.10 -3.50 11.33
N SER A 88 -6.06 -3.29 12.14
CA SER A 88 -5.55 -4.30 13.07
C SER A 88 -6.63 -4.74 14.06
N ASP A 89 -7.43 -3.78 14.56
CA ASP A 89 -8.48 -4.06 15.54
C ASP A 89 -9.56 -4.97 14.95
N TRP A 90 -9.94 -4.76 13.68
CA TRP A 90 -10.88 -5.65 12.99
C TRP A 90 -10.26 -6.99 12.63
N THR A 91 -8.99 -7.01 12.23
CA THR A 91 -8.25 -8.25 11.93
C THR A 91 -8.18 -9.17 13.15
N VAL A 92 -8.02 -8.63 14.37
CA VAL A 92 -8.12 -9.40 15.62
C VAL A 92 -9.53 -10.01 15.81
N GLN A 93 -10.59 -9.30 15.44
CA GLN A 93 -11.94 -9.87 15.47
C GLN A 93 -12.10 -11.02 14.46
N LEU A 94 -11.55 -10.86 13.25
CA LEU A 94 -11.56 -11.92 12.25
C LEU A 94 -10.75 -13.14 12.70
N ASP A 95 -9.64 -12.95 13.41
CA ASP A 95 -8.87 -14.05 14.02
C ASP A 95 -9.72 -14.81 15.04
N ASN A 96 -10.36 -14.11 15.98
CA ASN A 96 -11.22 -14.73 16.98
C ASN A 96 -12.32 -15.59 16.34
N VAL A 97 -13.00 -15.04 15.31
CA VAL A 97 -14.04 -15.77 14.58
C VAL A 97 -13.45 -16.97 13.84
N SER A 98 -12.31 -16.79 13.17
CA SER A 98 -11.62 -17.87 12.44
C SER A 98 -11.28 -19.02 13.37
N GLN A 99 -10.74 -18.72 14.56
CA GLN A 99 -10.44 -19.72 15.57
C GLN A 99 -11.69 -20.43 16.07
N ILE A 100 -12.76 -19.70 16.40
CA ILE A 100 -14.02 -20.32 16.86
C ILE A 100 -14.59 -21.26 15.79
N MET A 101 -14.68 -20.80 14.55
CA MET A 101 -15.29 -21.53 13.43
C MET A 101 -14.47 -22.75 13.00
N THR A 102 -13.17 -22.76 13.30
CA THR A 102 -12.26 -23.83 12.90
C THR A 102 -11.71 -24.63 14.08
N ASN A 103 -12.30 -24.47 15.27
CA ASN A 103 -11.87 -25.13 16.51
C ASN A 103 -10.36 -24.91 16.81
N GLY A 104 -9.91 -23.66 16.64
CA GLY A 104 -8.53 -23.21 16.90
C GLY A 104 -7.52 -23.59 15.81
N LEU A 105 -7.96 -24.08 14.65
CA LEU A 105 -7.05 -24.53 13.60
C LEU A 105 -6.43 -23.36 12.82
N VAL A 106 -7.23 -22.34 12.50
CA VAL A 106 -6.84 -21.23 11.61
C VAL A 106 -6.67 -19.95 12.40
N ASN A 107 -5.51 -19.32 12.25
CA ASN A 107 -5.24 -17.96 12.71
C ASN A 107 -5.30 -16.95 11.55
N THR A 108 -6.06 -15.89 11.70
CA THR A 108 -6.12 -14.79 10.72
C THR A 108 -5.20 -13.66 11.17
N CYS A 109 -4.31 -13.20 10.29
CA CYS A 109 -3.29 -12.20 10.65
C CYS A 109 -2.86 -11.34 9.47
N SER A 110 -2.07 -10.29 9.72
CA SER A 110 -1.35 -9.54 8.69
C SER A 110 0.12 -9.40 9.08
N ILE A 111 1.02 -9.96 8.26
CA ILE A 111 2.47 -9.90 8.53
C ILE A 111 3.09 -8.55 8.15
N VAL A 112 2.38 -7.75 7.35
CA VAL A 112 2.79 -6.40 6.94
C VAL A 112 2.15 -5.31 7.80
N GLU A 113 1.31 -5.69 8.78
CA GLU A 113 0.72 -4.77 9.75
C GLU A 113 1.75 -3.79 10.36
N PRO A 114 2.97 -4.22 10.76
CA PRO A 114 3.93 -3.34 11.41
C PRO A 114 4.48 -2.20 10.57
N ILE A 115 4.25 -2.13 9.27
CA ILE A 115 5.00 -1.25 8.36
C ILE A 115 4.08 -0.54 7.38
N HIS A 116 4.54 0.61 6.88
CA HIS A 116 3.82 1.38 5.86
C HIS A 116 4.18 0.91 4.45
N GLU A 117 3.40 1.36 3.47
CA GLU A 117 3.45 0.86 2.09
C GLU A 117 4.80 1.12 1.41
N ILE A 118 5.46 2.27 1.62
CA ILE A 118 6.80 2.52 1.08
C ILE A 118 7.86 1.57 1.68
N ALA A 119 7.73 1.18 2.96
CA ALA A 119 8.62 0.19 3.57
C ALA A 119 8.36 -1.22 3.03
N ILE A 120 7.10 -1.57 2.76
CA ILE A 120 6.75 -2.82 2.06
C ILE A 120 7.40 -2.84 0.67
N MET A 121 7.31 -1.73 -0.08
CA MET A 121 7.96 -1.59 -1.39
C MET A 121 9.47 -1.79 -1.29
N LYS A 122 10.12 -1.17 -0.31
CA LYS A 122 11.56 -1.35 -0.08
C LYS A 122 11.90 -2.83 0.08
N ILE A 123 11.27 -3.51 1.04
CA ILE A 123 11.55 -4.91 1.36
C ILE A 123 11.23 -5.84 0.17
N LEU A 124 10.09 -5.62 -0.49
CA LEU A 124 9.67 -6.44 -1.62
C LEU A 124 10.66 -6.37 -2.78
N HIS A 125 11.21 -5.19 -3.05
CA HIS A 125 12.12 -4.98 -4.18
C HIS A 125 13.61 -5.09 -3.83
N SER A 126 13.98 -5.05 -2.54
CA SER A 126 15.35 -5.34 -2.09
C SER A 126 15.55 -6.83 -1.80
N ARG A 127 14.80 -7.38 -0.85
CA ARG A 127 14.98 -8.73 -0.32
C ARG A 127 14.29 -9.79 -1.17
N TYR A 128 13.13 -9.46 -1.74
CA TYR A 128 12.28 -10.39 -2.48
C TYR A 128 12.08 -9.97 -3.94
N SER A 129 13.11 -9.37 -4.56
CA SER A 129 13.03 -8.78 -5.90
C SER A 129 12.51 -9.75 -6.98
N ASP A 130 12.86 -11.04 -6.87
CA ASP A 130 12.33 -12.10 -7.74
C ASP A 130 10.80 -12.22 -7.67
N MET A 131 10.19 -11.96 -6.50
CA MET A 131 8.74 -11.89 -6.31
C MET A 131 8.19 -10.50 -6.66
N GLY A 132 8.93 -9.43 -6.37
CA GLY A 132 8.54 -8.04 -6.63
C GLY A 132 8.13 -7.75 -8.06
N LYS A 133 8.69 -8.48 -9.04
CA LYS A 133 8.30 -8.38 -10.47
C LYS A 133 6.83 -8.73 -10.76
N TYR A 134 6.16 -9.41 -9.84
CA TYR A 134 4.74 -9.79 -9.95
C TYR A 134 3.80 -8.83 -9.22
N GLN A 135 4.32 -7.79 -8.57
CA GLN A 135 3.51 -6.82 -7.83
C GLN A 135 2.49 -6.12 -8.73
N MET A 136 1.28 -5.97 -8.22
CA MET A 136 0.23 -5.11 -8.79
C MET A 136 -0.64 -4.51 -7.67
N SER A 137 -1.18 -3.31 -7.88
CA SER A 137 -2.03 -2.64 -6.87
C SER A 137 -3.26 -1.91 -7.44
N CYS A 138 -3.29 -1.59 -8.73
CA CYS A 138 -4.44 -0.93 -9.36
C CYS A 138 -5.52 -1.93 -9.79
N PHE A 139 -6.77 -1.48 -9.93
CA PHE A 139 -7.82 -2.28 -10.57
C PHE A 139 -7.50 -2.43 -12.06
N THR A 140 -7.12 -3.63 -12.47
CA THR A 140 -6.54 -3.93 -13.80
C THR A 140 -7.59 -4.17 -14.89
N GLU A 141 -8.75 -3.50 -14.82
CA GLU A 141 -9.86 -3.77 -15.75
C GLU A 141 -9.70 -3.08 -17.11
N ASN A 142 -8.71 -2.20 -17.29
CA ASN A 142 -8.48 -1.50 -18.54
C ASN A 142 -7.43 -2.17 -19.45
N GLU A 143 -7.46 -1.81 -20.74
CA GLU A 143 -6.58 -2.40 -21.76
C GLU A 143 -5.09 -2.16 -21.49
N ASN A 144 -4.73 -1.08 -20.79
CA ASN A 144 -3.33 -0.83 -20.44
C ASN A 144 -2.84 -1.85 -19.41
N ALA A 145 -3.61 -2.08 -18.35
CA ALA A 145 -3.27 -3.05 -17.32
C ALA A 145 -3.25 -4.50 -17.84
N LYS A 146 -4.07 -4.85 -18.85
CA LYS A 146 -4.00 -6.15 -19.52
C LYS A 146 -2.65 -6.41 -20.20
N ARG A 147 -2.02 -5.36 -20.74
CA ARG A 147 -0.71 -5.46 -21.42
C ARG A 147 0.46 -5.33 -20.46
N ASN A 148 0.35 -4.41 -19.51
CA ASN A 148 1.48 -3.89 -18.74
C ASN A 148 1.39 -4.18 -17.24
N HIS A 149 0.40 -4.95 -16.78
CA HIS A 149 0.07 -5.20 -15.37
C HIS A 149 -0.40 -3.95 -14.58
N TRP A 150 -0.10 -2.75 -15.05
CA TRP A 150 -0.48 -1.47 -14.45
C TRP A 150 -1.34 -0.64 -15.41
N CYS A 151 -2.36 0.01 -14.86
CA CYS A 151 -3.23 0.89 -15.65
C CYS A 151 -2.53 2.21 -16.00
N GLN A 152 -1.61 2.65 -15.14
CA GLN A 152 -0.80 3.88 -15.24
C GLN A 152 -1.61 5.17 -15.39
N SER A 153 -2.88 5.17 -14.98
CA SER A 153 -3.79 6.31 -15.13
C SER A 153 -4.62 6.56 -13.86
N CYS A 154 -4.13 6.13 -12.70
CA CYS A 154 -4.80 6.24 -11.42
C CYS A 154 -3.81 6.61 -10.30
N SER A 155 -4.35 7.10 -9.18
CA SER A 155 -3.54 7.53 -8.04
C SER A 155 -2.67 6.43 -7.44
N LYS A 156 -3.16 5.18 -7.40
CA LYS A 156 -2.37 4.03 -6.95
C LYS A 156 -1.13 3.81 -7.82
N CYS A 157 -1.28 3.92 -9.15
CA CYS A 157 -0.13 3.77 -10.06
C CYS A 157 0.87 4.91 -9.88
N ALA A 158 0.40 6.15 -9.74
CA ALA A 158 1.24 7.32 -9.50
C ALA A 158 2.03 7.20 -8.18
N ARG A 159 1.36 6.76 -7.11
CA ARG A 159 1.95 6.49 -5.79
C ARG A 159 3.04 5.41 -5.87
N MET A 160 2.74 4.26 -6.46
CA MET A 160 3.74 3.19 -6.64
C MET A 160 4.93 3.66 -7.50
N PHE A 161 4.67 4.45 -8.53
CA PHE A 161 5.73 5.02 -9.38
C PHE A 161 6.67 5.92 -8.59
N ILE A 162 6.15 6.86 -7.78
CA ILE A 162 7.01 7.73 -6.98
C ILE A 162 7.74 6.95 -5.87
N PHE A 163 7.13 5.91 -5.29
CA PHE A 163 7.83 5.04 -4.33
C PHE A 163 9.00 4.31 -4.98
N MET A 164 8.81 3.77 -6.19
CA MET A 164 9.90 3.17 -6.95
C MET A 164 11.03 4.17 -7.19
N LYS A 165 10.72 5.40 -7.64
CA LYS A 165 11.72 6.46 -7.82
C LYS A 165 12.43 6.87 -6.52
N ALA A 166 11.69 6.95 -5.41
CA ALA A 166 12.23 7.24 -4.09
C ALA A 166 13.21 6.16 -3.61
N LEU A 167 12.97 4.91 -3.98
CA LEU A 167 13.76 3.73 -3.60
C LEU A 167 14.82 3.33 -4.64
N ASN A 168 15.08 4.18 -5.66
CA ASN A 168 15.99 3.89 -6.78
C ASN A 168 15.64 2.61 -7.57
N ILE A 169 14.37 2.26 -7.63
CA ILE A 169 13.82 1.17 -8.42
C ILE A 169 13.39 1.74 -9.79
N ASP A 170 13.80 1.10 -10.89
CA ASP A 170 13.36 1.50 -12.24
C ASP A 170 11.94 0.99 -12.53
N PRO A 171 10.92 1.87 -12.64
CA PRO A 171 9.54 1.43 -12.88
C PRO A 171 9.37 0.64 -14.18
N ARG A 172 10.25 0.82 -15.16
CA ARG A 172 10.19 0.11 -16.45
C ARG A 172 10.35 -1.40 -16.29
N GLN A 173 11.08 -1.85 -15.28
CA GLN A 173 11.25 -3.27 -14.98
C GLN A 173 9.95 -3.94 -14.52
N PHE A 174 8.96 -3.14 -14.11
CA PHE A 174 7.69 -3.59 -13.53
C PHE A 174 6.48 -3.25 -14.40
N GLY A 175 6.68 -2.88 -15.67
CA GLY A 175 5.61 -2.66 -16.64
C GLY A 175 5.16 -1.21 -16.80
N TYR A 176 5.84 -0.24 -16.19
CA TYR A 176 5.60 1.17 -16.52
C TYR A 176 6.27 1.53 -17.86
N ASP A 177 5.51 2.06 -18.79
CA ASP A 177 5.98 2.43 -20.14
C ASP A 177 6.03 3.94 -20.38
N HIS A 178 5.48 4.74 -19.45
CA HIS A 178 5.59 6.20 -19.48
C HIS A 178 5.94 6.79 -18.11
N ASP A 179 6.38 8.05 -18.14
CA ASP A 179 6.79 8.79 -16.95
C ASP A 179 5.58 9.46 -16.29
N LEU A 180 5.26 9.06 -15.06
CA LEU A 180 4.17 9.67 -14.30
C LEU A 180 4.55 11.00 -13.64
N LEU A 181 5.79 11.48 -13.81
CA LEU A 181 6.20 12.83 -13.40
C LEU A 181 5.93 13.92 -14.45
N ALA A 182 5.27 13.58 -15.56
CA ALA A 182 4.80 14.57 -16.54
C ALA A 182 3.66 15.44 -15.97
N LYS A 183 3.57 16.70 -16.44
CA LYS A 183 2.64 17.71 -15.89
C LYS A 183 1.17 17.26 -15.90
N GLU A 184 0.74 16.54 -16.92
CA GLU A 184 -0.62 16.02 -17.08
C GLU A 184 -1.04 15.04 -15.98
N ASN A 185 -0.07 14.39 -15.32
CA ASN A 185 -0.32 13.39 -14.27
C ASN A 185 -0.41 14.02 -12.88
N ARG A 186 -0.34 15.35 -12.76
CA ARG A 186 -0.37 16.10 -11.49
C ARG A 186 -1.50 15.63 -10.57
N ASP A 187 -2.70 15.51 -11.12
CA ASP A 187 -3.92 15.24 -10.35
C ASP A 187 -4.04 13.77 -9.90
N LEU A 188 -3.11 12.91 -10.32
CA LEU A 188 -2.99 11.54 -9.80
C LEU A 188 -2.32 11.49 -8.41
N TYR A 189 -1.60 12.53 -8.00
CA TYR A 189 -0.87 12.56 -6.73
C TYR A 189 -1.64 13.33 -5.66
N SER A 190 -1.85 12.73 -4.49
CA SER A 190 -2.51 13.39 -3.36
C SER A 190 -1.68 14.55 -2.79
N LEU A 191 -0.37 14.53 -2.99
CA LEU A 191 0.50 15.65 -2.67
C LEU A 191 0.11 16.96 -3.37
N PHE A 192 -0.27 16.89 -4.64
CA PHE A 192 -0.67 18.07 -5.44
C PHE A 192 -2.16 18.41 -5.32
N GLY A 193 -2.88 17.67 -4.47
CA GLY A 193 -4.33 17.65 -4.38
C GLY A 193 -4.93 16.73 -5.43
N VAL A 194 -5.42 15.56 -5.00
CA VAL A 194 -6.20 14.68 -5.90
C VAL A 194 -7.50 15.36 -6.27
N ARG A 195 -7.71 15.55 -7.57
CA ARG A 195 -9.03 15.55 -8.18
C ARG A 195 -9.12 14.22 -8.93
N ASP A 196 -9.87 13.25 -8.40
CA ASP A 196 -10.17 12.05 -9.21
C ASP A 196 -10.92 12.49 -10.49
N HIS A 197 -11.07 11.60 -11.47
CA HIS A 197 -11.90 11.78 -12.66
C HIS A 197 -13.35 12.27 -12.33
N ASN A 198 -13.77 12.16 -11.06
CA ASN A 198 -14.97 12.70 -10.41
C ASN A 198 -14.71 13.58 -9.14
N GLY A 199 -13.47 13.98 -8.84
CA GLY A 199 -13.14 14.95 -7.80
C GLY A 199 -13.15 14.46 -6.34
N SER A 200 -13.07 13.15 -6.06
CA SER A 200 -13.12 12.63 -4.68
C SER A 200 -11.83 11.95 -4.23
N ILE A 201 -11.28 12.36 -3.08
CA ILE A 201 -10.24 11.62 -2.34
C ILE A 201 -10.85 10.27 -1.92
N ILE A 202 -10.20 9.13 -2.20
CA ILE A 202 -10.69 7.78 -1.86
C ILE A 202 -9.68 7.07 -0.96
N GLY A 203 -10.17 6.40 0.10
CA GLY A 203 -9.38 5.45 0.89
C GLY A 203 -8.19 6.10 1.58
N TYR A 204 -7.00 5.52 1.36
CA TYR A 204 -5.72 5.90 1.97
C TYR A 204 -5.41 7.40 1.96
N ASP A 205 -5.75 8.11 0.89
CA ASP A 205 -5.44 9.54 0.79
C ASP A 205 -6.32 10.41 1.71
N ARG A 206 -7.43 9.89 2.26
CA ARG A 206 -8.34 10.64 3.15
C ARG A 206 -7.78 10.89 4.55
N SER A 207 -6.91 10.03 5.04
CA SER A 207 -6.29 10.21 6.36
C SER A 207 -5.18 11.27 6.36
N GLY A 208 -4.76 11.74 5.19
CA GLY A 208 -3.55 12.57 5.03
C GLY A 208 -2.26 11.74 4.98
N THR A 209 -2.29 10.47 5.39
CA THR A 209 -1.11 9.59 5.36
C THR A 209 -0.56 9.44 3.96
N GLY A 210 -1.42 9.24 2.95
CA GLY A 210 -0.94 9.13 1.57
C GLY A 210 -0.32 10.39 1.00
N ARG A 211 -0.76 11.55 1.46
CA ARG A 211 -0.15 12.83 1.10
C ARG A 211 1.25 12.96 1.72
N ASP A 212 1.38 12.62 3.00
CA ASP A 212 2.65 12.69 3.72
C ASP A 212 3.67 11.64 3.24
N GLU A 213 3.22 10.43 2.89
CA GLU A 213 4.10 9.40 2.33
C GLU A 213 4.57 9.80 0.93
N GLN A 214 3.71 10.44 0.13
CA GLN A 214 4.13 11.03 -1.14
C GLN A 214 5.09 12.22 -0.92
N LEU A 215 4.88 13.08 0.08
CA LEU A 215 5.80 14.17 0.41
C LEU A 215 7.22 13.63 0.63
N LEU A 216 7.35 12.61 1.48
CA LEU A 216 8.64 11.93 1.73
C LEU A 216 9.20 11.32 0.44
N SER A 217 8.36 10.65 -0.34
CA SER A 217 8.78 9.95 -1.56
C SER A 217 9.30 10.89 -2.64
N PHE A 218 8.62 12.03 -2.86
CA PHE A 218 9.09 13.06 -3.78
C PHE A 218 10.44 13.63 -3.33
N TYR A 219 10.60 13.86 -2.03
CA TYR A 219 11.86 14.35 -1.48
C TYR A 219 13.01 13.34 -1.61
N MET A 220 12.76 12.05 -1.34
CA MET A 220 13.74 10.99 -1.57
C MET A 220 14.11 10.87 -3.07
N ALA A 221 13.12 10.90 -3.96
CA ALA A 221 13.36 10.89 -5.40
C ALA A 221 14.15 12.11 -5.86
N TYR A 222 13.87 13.30 -5.31
CA TYR A 222 14.65 14.52 -5.54
C TYR A 222 16.11 14.34 -5.13
N LYS A 223 16.37 13.77 -3.93
CA LYS A 223 17.74 13.46 -3.45
C LYS A 223 18.45 12.44 -4.34
N ASN A 224 17.71 11.52 -4.94
CA ASN A 224 18.23 10.57 -5.93
C ASN A 224 18.50 11.20 -7.31
N GLY A 225 18.25 12.50 -7.49
CA GLY A 225 18.47 13.21 -8.75
C GLY A 225 17.40 12.95 -9.81
N VAL A 226 16.24 12.42 -9.41
CA VAL A 226 15.09 12.23 -10.32
C VAL A 226 14.60 13.59 -10.81
N ARG A 227 14.25 13.67 -12.09
CA ARG A 227 13.78 14.88 -12.78
C ARG A 227 12.41 14.62 -13.41
N GLY A 228 11.68 15.69 -13.71
CA GLY A 228 10.37 15.66 -14.36
C GLY A 228 9.58 16.93 -14.03
N ASP A 229 8.53 17.22 -14.79
CA ASP A 229 7.72 18.44 -14.61
C ASP A 229 7.17 18.55 -13.19
N LEU A 230 6.63 17.45 -12.65
CA LEU A 230 6.09 17.41 -11.29
C LEU A 230 7.19 17.49 -10.22
N MET A 231 8.44 17.18 -10.55
CA MET A 231 9.56 17.40 -9.63
C MET A 231 9.88 18.90 -9.52
N GLU A 232 9.75 19.66 -10.60
CA GLU A 232 9.87 21.12 -10.55
C GLU A 232 8.75 21.73 -9.68
N VAL A 233 7.51 21.29 -9.89
CA VAL A 233 6.36 21.70 -9.06
C VAL A 233 6.58 21.33 -7.58
N PHE A 234 7.07 20.12 -7.30
CA PHE A 234 7.42 19.70 -5.95
C PHE A 234 8.45 20.63 -5.30
N LYS A 235 9.52 21.00 -6.03
CA LYS A 235 10.56 21.89 -5.52
C LYS A 235 10.03 23.26 -5.14
N GLU A 236 9.15 23.81 -5.97
CA GLU A 236 8.55 25.12 -5.75
C GLU A 236 7.57 25.12 -4.57
N MET A 237 6.78 24.06 -4.42
CA MET A 237 5.65 24.05 -3.49
C MET A 237 5.91 23.35 -2.15
N PHE A 238 6.75 22.31 -2.12
CA PHE A 238 6.79 21.35 -1.01
C PHE A 238 8.19 20.99 -0.53
N LEU A 239 9.26 21.37 -1.23
CA LEU A 239 10.63 20.98 -0.83
C LEU A 239 10.99 21.47 0.58
N GLN A 240 10.63 22.72 0.91
CA GLN A 240 10.93 23.26 2.23
C GLN A 240 10.21 22.47 3.33
N GLU A 241 8.92 22.16 3.13
CA GLU A 241 8.16 21.34 4.07
C GLU A 241 8.76 19.93 4.20
N ALA A 242 9.18 19.32 3.09
CA ALA A 242 9.77 17.99 3.11
C ALA A 242 11.11 17.96 3.85
N ILE A 243 11.94 18.99 3.71
CA ILE A 243 13.19 19.14 4.46
C ILE A 243 12.89 19.29 5.96
N GLU A 244 11.95 20.15 6.32
CA GLU A 244 11.57 20.39 7.73
C GLU A 244 10.98 19.16 8.40
N ARG A 245 10.31 18.29 7.63
CA ARG A 245 9.65 17.08 8.13
C ARG A 245 10.40 15.78 7.84
N GLU A 246 11.60 15.83 7.24
CA GLU A 246 12.35 14.61 6.82
C GLU A 246 12.46 13.57 7.94
N ASP A 247 13.00 13.98 9.10
CA ASP A 247 13.21 13.08 10.23
C ASP A 247 11.90 12.54 10.83
N GLU A 248 10.81 13.32 10.76
CA GLU A 248 9.48 12.91 11.22
C GLU A 248 8.89 11.86 10.28
N LEU A 249 8.84 12.18 8.98
CA LEU A 249 8.25 11.32 7.96
C LEU A 249 9.06 10.04 7.78
N TYR A 250 10.39 10.11 7.79
CA TYR A 250 11.24 8.93 7.66
C TYR A 250 11.03 7.98 8.83
N ARG A 251 11.01 8.49 10.07
CA ARG A 251 10.67 7.67 11.25
C ARG A 251 9.27 7.10 11.13
N ARG A 252 8.29 7.87 10.67
CA ARG A 252 6.92 7.37 10.51
C ARG A 252 6.81 6.23 9.51
N PHE A 253 7.40 6.37 8.33
CA PHE A 253 7.16 5.44 7.22
C PHE A 253 8.13 4.26 7.17
N PHE A 254 9.31 4.37 7.79
CA PHE A 254 10.32 3.29 7.83
C PHE A 254 10.50 2.63 9.22
N SER A 255 9.70 3.00 10.23
CA SER A 255 9.72 2.27 11.52
C SER A 255 8.92 0.97 11.46
N VAL A 256 9.33 0.02 12.29
CA VAL A 256 8.58 -1.20 12.61
C VAL A 256 7.73 -0.95 13.85
N TYR A 257 6.41 -0.98 13.68
CA TYR A 257 5.43 -0.79 14.74
C TYR A 257 5.11 -2.10 15.45
N GLU A 258 4.65 -2.04 16.70
CA GLU A 258 4.29 -3.24 17.46
C GLU A 258 3.03 -3.91 16.86
N PRO A 259 3.12 -5.14 16.33
CA PRO A 259 1.98 -5.82 15.72
C PRO A 259 1.01 -6.33 16.78
N LYS A 260 -0.29 -6.16 16.50
CA LYS A 260 -1.39 -6.78 17.24
C LYS A 260 -1.82 -8.11 16.64
N THR A 261 -1.66 -8.29 15.33
CA THR A 261 -2.29 -9.39 14.57
C THR A 261 -1.35 -10.56 14.31
N ILE A 262 -0.04 -10.37 14.45
CA ILE A 262 0.95 -11.42 14.15
C ILE A 262 0.96 -12.48 15.28
N PRO A 263 0.74 -13.77 14.96
CA PRO A 263 0.75 -14.84 15.94
C PRO A 263 2.11 -14.97 16.65
N SER A 264 2.09 -15.18 17.97
CA SER A 264 3.29 -15.26 18.81
C SER A 264 4.36 -16.24 18.30
N LYS A 265 3.94 -17.35 17.68
CA LYS A 265 4.83 -18.38 17.14
C LYS A 265 5.72 -17.92 15.97
N ILE A 266 5.29 -16.90 15.23
CA ILE A 266 6.05 -16.38 14.07
C ILE A 266 6.47 -14.92 14.27
N LYS A 267 6.05 -14.27 15.37
CA LYS A 267 6.26 -12.85 15.61
C LYS A 267 7.74 -12.47 15.67
N SER A 268 8.58 -13.23 16.37
CA SER A 268 10.01 -12.96 16.46
C SER A 268 10.68 -12.97 15.09
N ASP A 269 10.32 -13.92 14.25
CA ASP A 269 10.98 -14.15 12.96
C ASP A 269 10.59 -13.05 11.98
N ILE A 270 9.30 -12.69 11.93
CA ILE A 270 8.82 -11.58 11.12
C ILE A 270 9.46 -10.26 11.58
N LEU A 271 9.42 -9.96 12.88
CA LEU A 271 10.03 -8.73 13.40
C LEU A 271 11.54 -8.68 13.16
N SER A 272 12.24 -9.82 13.22
CA SER A 272 13.65 -9.89 12.89
C SER A 272 13.90 -9.47 11.44
N ILE A 273 13.14 -10.00 10.47
CA ILE A 273 13.26 -9.65 9.05
C ILE A 273 12.96 -8.16 8.83
N LEU A 274 11.88 -7.66 9.43
CA LEU A 274 11.49 -6.25 9.26
C LEU A 274 12.55 -5.30 9.82
N ASN A 275 13.12 -5.61 11.00
CA ASN A 275 14.18 -4.80 11.60
C ASN A 275 15.51 -4.92 10.85
N GLU A 276 15.84 -6.08 10.28
CA GLU A 276 17.04 -6.27 9.44
C GLU A 276 17.00 -5.35 8.21
N GLU A 277 15.87 -5.30 7.52
CA GLU A 277 15.70 -4.54 6.28
C GLU A 277 15.49 -3.03 6.50
N LEU A 278 14.94 -2.63 7.64
CA LEU A 278 14.58 -1.23 7.92
C LEU A 278 15.48 -0.54 8.96
N GLY A 279 16.09 -1.30 9.87
CA GLY A 279 16.82 -0.77 11.03
C GLY A 279 18.20 -0.16 10.75
N ASN A 280 18.73 -0.30 9.52
CA ASN A 280 20.12 0.03 9.20
C ASN A 280 20.33 1.38 8.47
N GLU A 281 19.28 2.11 8.12
CA GLU A 281 19.43 3.37 7.38
C GLU A 281 18.98 4.56 8.23
N LYS A 282 19.97 5.30 8.77
CA LYS A 282 19.73 6.69 9.18
C LYS A 282 19.39 7.51 7.93
N PRO A 283 18.48 8.51 8.01
CA PRO A 283 18.27 9.44 6.92
C PRO A 283 19.62 10.08 6.55
N LEU A 284 20.00 9.99 5.26
CA LEU A 284 21.16 10.68 4.71
C LEU A 284 20.99 12.18 4.96
N ARG A 285 21.63 12.73 5.99
CA ARG A 285 21.50 14.17 6.30
C ARG A 285 22.10 14.99 5.18
N VAL A 286 21.30 15.90 4.62
CA VAL A 286 21.68 16.81 3.52
C VAL A 286 22.79 17.79 3.91
N SER A 287 23.08 17.96 5.20
CA SER A 287 24.12 18.88 5.68
C SER A 287 25.54 18.59 5.16
N GLU A 288 25.79 17.45 4.52
CA GLU A 288 27.12 17.10 4.00
C GLU A 288 27.25 17.20 2.46
N GLN A 289 26.18 17.40 1.69
CA GLN A 289 26.27 17.35 0.22
C GLN A 289 25.77 18.59 -0.55
N LEU A 290 25.09 19.55 0.08
CA LEU A 290 24.68 20.80 -0.58
C LEU A 290 25.53 21.99 -0.12
N LYS A 291 26.80 22.03 -0.55
CA LYS A 291 27.46 23.31 -0.83
C LYS A 291 26.97 23.79 -2.20
N LEU A 292 25.77 24.39 -2.23
CA LEU A 292 25.38 25.19 -3.39
C LEU A 292 26.23 26.46 -3.38
N PRO A 293 26.82 26.87 -4.52
CA PRO A 293 27.46 28.17 -4.61
C PRO A 293 26.34 29.22 -4.56
N ILE A 294 26.32 29.99 -3.46
CA ILE A 294 25.64 31.27 -3.43
C ILE A 294 26.36 32.11 -4.49
N LYS A 295 25.67 32.44 -5.58
CA LYS A 295 26.12 33.48 -6.50
C LYS A 295 25.77 34.82 -5.86
N ASP A 296 26.81 35.60 -5.58
CA ASP A 296 26.71 37.05 -5.36
C ASP A 296 26.15 37.75 -6.61
#